data_AF-V6LLT3-F1
#
_entry.id   AF-V6LLT3-F1
#
_cell.length_a   1.000
_cell.length_b   1.000
_cell.length_c   1.000
_cell.angle_alpha   90.00
_cell.angle_beta   90.00
_cell.angle_gamma   90.00
#
_symmetry.space_group_name_H-M   'P 1'
#
loop_
_entity.id
_entity.type
_entity.pdbx_description
1 polymer ?
#
loop_
_entity_poly.entity_id
_entity_poly.type
_entity_poly.pdbx_seq_one_letter_code
_entity_poly.pdbx_strand_id
1 'polypeptide(L)'
;MEYDLHYLSIYNPSIIKADVEELELMQLTSNALGLMFAELQKCKREFSQDGYLIELPMAKQILPREKSLPLPERTTKWDKFSKERGIRKLKKDRYVVDQATGEEHPRWGKDRISKNSISTPIIEGKKGVSDYAGCPDPFSKQKQDKRKRIAENSERRDKNDKFNKQHAKKHPLYEKKEEQEKKRGKKGK
;
A
#
# COMPACT_ATOMS: atom_id res chain seq x y z
N MET A 1 -2.76 18.19 37.63
CA MET A 1 -3.47 18.20 36.34
C MET A 1 -2.61 17.46 35.34
N GLU A 2 -3.20 16.50 34.63
CA GLU A 2 -2.52 15.84 33.53
C GLU A 2 -2.87 16.56 32.23
N TYR A 3 -1.92 16.67 31.32
CA TYR A 3 -2.12 17.31 30.03
C TYR A 3 -1.58 16.41 28.91
N ASP A 4 -2.32 16.37 27.81
CA ASP A 4 -1.88 15.81 26.54
C ASP A 4 -1.73 16.96 25.54
N LEU A 5 -0.49 17.45 25.40
CA LEU A 5 -0.20 18.59 24.53
C LEU A 5 -0.43 18.28 23.05
N HIS A 6 -0.39 17.00 22.65
CA HIS A 6 -0.63 16.61 21.27
C HIS A 6 -2.09 16.86 20.87
N TYR A 7 -3.03 16.50 21.75
CA TYR A 7 -4.46 16.73 21.55
C TYR A 7 -4.95 18.05 22.14
N LEU A 8 -4.03 18.87 22.68
CA LEU A 8 -4.34 20.14 23.33
C LEU A 8 -5.43 19.97 24.42
N SER A 9 -5.36 18.87 25.16
CA SER A 9 -6.36 18.52 26.18
C SER A 9 -5.78 18.55 27.59
N ILE A 10 -6.64 18.91 28.54
CA ILE A 10 -6.30 19.02 29.97
C ILE A 10 -7.27 18.13 30.76
N TYR A 11 -6.72 17.32 31.65
CA TYR A 11 -7.46 16.47 32.57
C TYR A 11 -7.24 16.98 33.99
N ASN A 12 -8.31 17.55 34.55
CA ASN A 12 -8.33 18.02 35.93
C ASN A 12 -9.11 17.01 36.80
N PRO A 13 -8.45 16.24 37.68
CA PRO A 13 -9.13 15.27 38.56
C PRO A 13 -9.77 15.92 39.80
N SER A 14 -9.75 17.24 39.94
CA SER A 14 -10.36 17.94 41.08
C SER A 14 -11.86 17.65 41.17
N ILE A 15 -12.35 17.46 42.40
CA ILE A 15 -13.77 17.22 42.68
C ILE A 15 -14.53 18.52 42.47
N ILE A 16 -15.56 18.48 41.64
CA ILE A 16 -16.49 19.58 41.38
C ILE A 16 -17.76 19.30 42.19
N LYS A 17 -18.30 20.30 42.90
CA LYS A 17 -19.57 20.17 43.62
C LYS A 17 -20.73 20.06 42.62
N ALA A 18 -21.91 19.59 43.06
CA ALA A 18 -23.07 19.48 42.17
C ALA A 18 -23.65 20.86 41.81
N ASP A 19 -23.72 21.77 42.80
CA ASP A 19 -24.27 23.11 42.65
C ASP A 19 -23.14 24.14 42.49
N VAL A 20 -22.42 24.08 41.36
CA VAL A 20 -21.32 25.01 41.08
C VAL A 20 -21.81 26.14 40.19
N GLU A 21 -21.49 27.37 40.59
CA GLU A 21 -21.79 28.57 39.81
C GLU A 21 -20.91 28.64 38.55
N GLU A 22 -21.46 29.22 37.48
CA GLU A 22 -20.75 29.36 36.19
C GLU A 22 -19.43 30.12 36.34
N LEU A 23 -19.38 31.11 37.23
CA LEU A 23 -18.18 31.91 37.49
C LEU A 23 -17.03 31.06 38.03
N GLU A 24 -17.31 30.12 38.94
CA GLU A 24 -16.30 29.22 39.50
C GLU A 24 -15.74 28.27 38.42
N LEU A 25 -16.61 27.76 37.54
CA LEU A 25 -16.20 26.94 36.38
C LEU A 25 -15.31 27.73 35.42
N MET A 26 -15.67 28.99 35.15
CA MET A 26 -14.88 29.86 34.28
C MET A 26 -13.50 30.15 34.88
N GLN A 27 -13.41 30.40 36.18
CA GLN A 27 -12.13 30.60 36.88
C GLN A 27 -11.28 29.33 36.85
N LEU A 28 -11.88 28.16 37.11
CA LEU A 28 -11.18 26.89 37.09
C LEU A 28 -10.63 26.55 35.70
N THR A 29 -11.42 26.76 34.65
CA THR A 29 -10.99 26.53 33.25
C THR A 29 -9.92 27.52 32.81
N SER A 30 -10.05 28.81 33.16
CA SER A 30 -9.04 29.85 32.91
C SER A 30 -7.69 29.47 33.54
N ASN A 31 -7.70 29.06 34.80
CA ASN A 31 -6.50 28.63 35.51
C ASN A 31 -5.86 27.38 34.88
N ALA A 32 -6.67 26.38 34.51
CA ALA A 32 -6.19 25.17 33.85
C ALA A 32 -5.54 25.48 32.48
N LEU A 33 -6.18 26.34 31.67
CA LEU A 33 -5.64 26.78 30.38
C LEU A 33 -4.32 27.54 30.55
N GLY A 34 -4.23 28.44 31.54
CA GLY A 34 -2.99 29.15 31.83
C GLY A 34 -1.81 28.20 32.10
N LEU A 35 -2.04 27.14 32.88
CA LEU A 35 -1.03 26.11 33.14
C LEU A 35 -0.64 25.34 31.87
N MET A 36 -1.60 25.01 31.00
CA MET A 36 -1.32 24.35 29.73
C MET A 36 -0.50 25.22 28.79
N PHE A 37 -0.81 26.51 28.69
CA PHE A 37 -0.02 27.45 27.88
C PHE A 37 1.41 27.58 28.39
N ALA A 38 1.62 27.57 29.72
CA ALA A 38 2.95 27.56 30.29
C ALA A 38 3.77 26.32 29.87
N GLU A 39 3.13 25.15 29.74
CA GLU A 39 3.79 23.94 29.22
C GLU A 39 4.05 23.99 27.71
N LEU A 40 3.11 24.53 26.92
CA LEU A 40 3.32 24.75 25.49
C LEU A 40 4.48 25.71 25.22
N GLN A 41 4.65 26.73 26.06
CA GLN A 41 5.74 27.68 25.91
C GLN A 41 7.13 27.05 26.09
N LYS A 42 7.25 25.95 26.83
CA LYS A 42 8.50 25.18 27.01
C LYS A 42 8.86 24.31 25.80
N CYS A 43 7.91 24.04 24.91
CA CYS A 43 8.15 23.24 23.71
C CYS A 43 9.06 23.99 22.72
N LYS A 44 9.76 23.24 21.87
CA LYS A 44 10.66 23.82 20.85
C LYS A 44 9.86 24.64 19.86
N ARG A 45 10.40 25.79 19.48
CA ARG A 45 9.80 26.70 18.50
C ARG A 45 10.70 26.80 17.28
N GLU A 46 10.10 26.68 16.11
CA GLU A 46 10.76 26.87 14.83
C GLU A 46 10.15 28.06 14.13
N PHE A 47 10.99 28.84 13.44
CA PHE A 47 10.53 29.96 12.63
C PHE A 47 10.46 29.50 11.16
N SER A 48 9.28 29.57 10.57
CA SER A 48 9.02 29.31 9.15
C SER A 48 8.62 30.62 8.45
N GLN A 49 8.55 30.61 7.11
CA GLN A 49 8.08 31.74 6.32
C GLN A 49 6.66 32.19 6.72
N ASP A 50 5.83 31.24 7.17
CA ASP A 50 4.44 31.48 7.61
C ASP A 50 4.32 31.90 9.09
N GLY A 51 5.43 31.98 9.83
CA GLY A 51 5.47 32.39 11.24
C GLY A 51 6.08 31.36 12.20
N TYR A 52 5.82 31.53 13.49
CA TYR A 52 6.33 30.64 14.54
C TYR A 52 5.48 29.37 14.64
N LEU A 53 6.16 28.23 14.57
CA LEU A 53 5.61 26.90 14.76
C LEU A 53 6.13 26.31 16.07
N ILE A 54 5.32 25.52 16.75
CA ILE A 54 5.70 24.82 17.97
C ILE A 54 5.71 23.32 17.67
N GLU A 55 6.81 22.65 17.96
CA GLU A 55 6.88 21.18 17.88
C GLU A 55 6.18 20.57 19.10
N LEU A 56 5.02 19.94 18.86
CA LEU A 56 4.28 19.23 19.91
C LEU A 56 4.86 17.83 20.16
N PRO A 57 4.83 17.34 21.41
CA PRO A 57 5.24 15.97 21.70
C PRO A 57 4.27 14.93 21.10
N MET A 58 4.69 13.66 21.12
CA MET A 58 3.81 12.55 20.76
C MET A 58 2.62 12.45 21.73
N ALA A 59 1.47 12.03 21.20
CA ALA A 59 0.25 11.82 21.98
C ALA A 59 0.47 10.88 23.16
N LYS A 60 -0.04 11.26 24.34
CA LYS A 60 -0.07 10.37 25.51
C LYS A 60 -1.27 9.42 25.43
N GLN A 61 -2.41 9.90 24.94
CA GLN A 61 -3.60 9.09 24.78
C GLN A 61 -3.54 8.29 23.48
N ILE A 62 -3.71 6.98 23.59
CA ILE A 62 -3.78 6.10 22.42
C ILE A 62 -5.25 5.98 22.02
N LEU A 63 -5.63 6.67 20.94
CA LEU A 63 -6.97 6.56 20.39
C LEU A 63 -7.12 5.28 19.53
N PRO A 64 -8.30 4.64 19.52
CA PRO A 64 -8.55 3.50 18.66
C PRO A 64 -8.53 3.92 17.19
N ARG A 65 -7.85 3.14 16.34
CA ARG A 65 -7.84 3.37 14.90
C ARG A 65 -9.21 3.11 14.29
N GLU A 66 -9.61 3.95 13.34
CA GLU A 66 -10.82 3.72 12.52
C GLU A 66 -10.69 2.43 11.69
N LYS A 67 -9.53 2.23 11.05
CA LYS A 67 -9.25 1.08 10.19
C LYS A 67 -8.17 0.20 10.81
N SER A 68 -8.36 -1.11 10.65
CA SER A 68 -7.37 -2.10 11.05
C SER A 68 -6.03 -1.83 10.37
N LEU A 69 -4.96 -2.34 10.97
CA LEU A 69 -3.65 -2.34 10.33
C LEU A 69 -3.75 -2.99 8.93
N PRO A 70 -3.03 -2.46 7.92
CA PRO A 70 -2.92 -3.13 6.65
C PRO A 70 -2.36 -4.54 6.88
N LEU A 71 -2.93 -5.52 6.20
CA LEU A 71 -2.44 -6.89 6.33
C LEU A 71 -1.01 -6.97 5.78
N PRO A 72 -0.13 -7.78 6.41
CA PRO A 72 1.20 -8.01 5.86
C PRO A 72 1.08 -8.59 4.44
N GLU A 73 1.94 -8.12 3.54
CA GLU A 73 1.96 -8.61 2.17
C GLU A 73 2.23 -10.12 2.16
N ARG A 74 1.36 -10.86 1.44
CA ARG A 74 1.48 -12.31 1.34
C ARG A 74 2.38 -12.66 0.17
N THR A 75 3.35 -13.53 0.42
CA THR A 75 4.25 -14.06 -0.61
C THR A 75 3.46 -14.82 -1.67
N THR A 76 3.63 -14.47 -2.94
CA THR A 76 3.07 -15.25 -4.04
C THR A 76 3.79 -16.59 -4.21
N LYS A 77 3.23 -17.53 -4.99
CA LYS A 77 3.90 -18.79 -5.31
C LYS A 77 5.27 -18.57 -5.96
N TRP A 78 5.38 -17.56 -6.83
CA TRP A 78 6.64 -17.20 -7.46
C TRP A 78 7.64 -16.61 -6.45
N ASP A 79 7.18 -15.83 -5.47
CA ASP A 79 8.08 -15.29 -4.44
C ASP A 79 8.61 -16.39 -3.52
N LYS A 80 7.80 -17.41 -3.22
CA LYS A 80 8.27 -18.58 -2.48
C LYS A 80 9.35 -19.32 -3.27
N PHE A 81 9.06 -19.62 -4.54
CA PHE A 81 10.01 -20.26 -5.43
C PHE A 81 11.30 -19.46 -5.62
N SER A 82 11.20 -18.14 -5.81
CA SER A 82 12.36 -17.27 -6.02
C SER A 82 13.22 -17.18 -4.78
N LYS A 83 12.63 -17.12 -3.58
CA LYS A 83 13.34 -17.17 -2.30
C LYS A 83 14.04 -18.51 -2.09
N GLU A 84 13.34 -19.63 -2.31
CA GLU A 84 13.90 -20.98 -2.19
C GLU A 84 15.06 -21.22 -3.16
N ARG A 85 14.95 -20.68 -4.38
CA ARG A 85 16.00 -20.78 -5.40
C ARG A 85 17.07 -19.70 -5.31
N GLY A 86 16.96 -18.76 -4.37
CA GLY A 86 17.90 -17.63 -4.24
C GLY A 86 17.89 -16.67 -5.44
N ILE A 87 16.82 -16.63 -6.23
CA ILE A 87 16.67 -15.74 -7.39
C ILE A 87 16.44 -14.31 -6.90
N ARG A 88 17.46 -13.45 -7.08
CA ARG A 88 17.39 -12.04 -6.72
C ARG A 88 16.73 -11.21 -7.83
N LYS A 89 15.88 -10.27 -7.44
CA LYS A 89 15.26 -9.32 -8.39
C LYS A 89 16.29 -8.26 -8.78
N LEU A 90 16.75 -8.28 -10.03
CA LEU A 90 17.64 -7.27 -10.59
C LEU A 90 16.84 -6.10 -11.17
N LYS A 91 17.37 -4.87 -11.02
CA LYS A 91 16.86 -3.70 -11.72
C LYS A 91 17.11 -3.89 -13.22
N LYS A 92 16.08 -3.64 -14.03
CA LYS A 92 16.18 -3.68 -15.50
C LYS A 92 15.94 -2.28 -16.03
N ASP A 93 16.72 -1.88 -17.02
CA ASP A 93 16.58 -0.57 -17.65
C ASP A 93 15.33 -0.48 -18.52
N ARG A 94 14.82 0.75 -18.61
CA ARG A 94 13.65 1.10 -19.39
C ARG A 94 13.94 1.03 -20.88
N TYR A 95 15.13 1.43 -21.31
CA TYR A 95 15.57 1.42 -22.71
C TYR A 95 16.47 0.21 -22.99
N VAL A 96 16.40 -0.27 -24.22
CA VAL A 96 17.20 -1.38 -24.75
C VAL A 96 17.73 -0.92 -26.09
N VAL A 97 19.06 -0.99 -26.25
CA VAL A 97 19.73 -0.70 -27.52
C VAL A 97 19.44 -1.83 -28.50
N ASP A 98 18.97 -1.48 -29.69
CA ASP A 98 18.88 -2.43 -30.81
C ASP A 98 20.27 -2.60 -31.44
N GLN A 99 20.74 -3.83 -31.55
CA GLN A 99 22.08 -4.13 -32.06
C GLN A 99 22.23 -3.81 -33.55
N ALA A 100 21.13 -3.81 -34.31
CA ALA A 100 21.15 -3.58 -35.75
C ALA A 100 21.26 -2.08 -36.11
N THR A 101 20.50 -1.23 -35.41
CA THR A 101 20.42 0.21 -35.69
C THR A 101 21.24 1.06 -34.72
N GLY A 102 21.64 0.51 -33.57
CA GLY A 102 22.25 1.28 -32.49
C GLY A 102 21.29 2.23 -31.77
N GLU A 103 19.99 2.21 -32.12
CA GLU A 103 18.98 3.08 -31.54
C GLU A 103 18.45 2.53 -30.22
N GLU A 104 18.16 3.43 -29.28
CA GLU A 104 17.57 3.09 -28.00
C GLU A 104 16.05 3.04 -28.09
N HIS A 105 15.47 1.86 -27.87
CA HIS A 105 14.02 1.68 -27.84
C HIS A 105 13.54 1.33 -26.44
N PRO A 106 12.32 1.74 -26.06
CA PRO A 106 11.75 1.36 -24.79
C PRO A 106 11.44 -0.15 -24.76
N ARG A 107 11.72 -0.81 -23.63
CA ARG A 107 11.46 -2.25 -23.41
C ARG A 107 9.98 -2.60 -23.50
N TRP A 108 9.10 -1.67 -23.11
CA TRP A 108 7.65 -1.80 -23.16
C TRP A 108 7.02 -0.46 -23.56
N GLY A 109 5.80 -0.49 -24.08
CA GLY A 109 5.08 0.71 -24.56
C GLY A 109 5.05 0.86 -26.09
N LYS A 110 4.92 2.12 -26.53
CA LYS A 110 4.97 2.54 -27.95
C LYS A 110 6.41 2.43 -28.46
N ASP A 111 6.58 2.08 -29.74
CA ASP A 111 7.88 2.03 -30.44
C ASP A 111 8.93 1.06 -29.84
N ARG A 112 8.47 0.06 -29.08
CA ARG A 112 9.34 -1.03 -28.59
C ARG A 112 9.83 -1.90 -29.75
N ILE A 113 11.05 -2.41 -29.63
CA ILE A 113 11.72 -3.30 -30.60
C ILE A 113 10.77 -4.39 -31.13
N SER A 114 10.08 -5.10 -30.22
CA SER A 114 9.18 -6.21 -30.57
C SER A 114 7.91 -5.83 -31.36
N LYS A 115 7.58 -4.54 -31.49
CA LYS A 115 6.38 -4.06 -32.21
C LYS A 115 6.78 -3.32 -33.49
N ASN A 116 8.04 -2.91 -33.63
CA ASN A 116 8.52 -2.25 -34.82
C ASN A 116 8.50 -3.27 -35.95
N SER A 117 7.62 -3.06 -36.93
CA SER A 117 7.47 -3.90 -38.13
C SER A 117 8.76 -3.97 -38.97
N ILE A 118 9.69 -3.07 -38.70
CA ILE A 118 11.04 -2.99 -39.29
C ILE A 118 11.95 -4.11 -38.77
N SER A 119 11.74 -4.60 -37.54
CA SER A 119 12.68 -5.53 -36.89
C SER A 119 12.65 -6.95 -37.50
N THR A 120 11.49 -7.44 -37.94
CA THR A 120 11.36 -8.77 -38.60
C THR A 120 10.23 -8.77 -39.64
N PRO A 121 10.45 -8.20 -40.84
CA PRO A 121 9.43 -8.16 -41.89
C PRO A 121 9.17 -9.54 -42.53
N ILE A 122 10.16 -10.44 -42.49
CA ILE A 122 10.10 -11.78 -43.09
C ILE A 122 10.39 -12.81 -41.99
N ILE A 123 9.56 -13.84 -41.89
CA ILE A 123 9.78 -14.98 -41.01
C ILE A 123 10.14 -16.17 -41.89
N GLU A 124 11.33 -16.73 -41.69
CA GLU A 124 11.77 -17.91 -42.41
C GLU A 124 10.88 -19.12 -42.10
N GLY A 125 10.37 -19.75 -43.16
CA GLY A 125 9.61 -20.98 -43.07
C GLY A 125 10.51 -22.17 -42.69
N LYS A 126 9.98 -23.08 -41.86
CA LYS A 126 10.62 -24.38 -41.64
C LYS A 126 10.09 -25.39 -42.64
N LYS A 127 11.00 -25.97 -43.42
CA LYS A 127 10.69 -27.01 -44.41
C LYS A 127 9.87 -28.14 -43.77
N GLY A 128 8.70 -28.44 -44.37
CA GLY A 128 7.77 -29.48 -43.91
C GLY A 128 6.75 -29.05 -42.85
N VAL A 129 6.86 -27.84 -42.28
CA VAL A 129 5.91 -27.31 -41.28
C VAL A 129 5.18 -26.06 -41.78
N SER A 130 5.85 -25.20 -42.56
CA SER A 130 5.27 -23.95 -43.08
C SER A 130 4.90 -23.98 -44.57
N ASP A 131 5.34 -25.00 -45.29
CA ASP A 131 5.37 -24.99 -46.77
C ASP A 131 4.16 -25.68 -47.41
N TYR A 132 3.14 -26.05 -46.62
CA TYR A 132 1.94 -26.72 -47.12
C TYR A 132 0.76 -25.75 -47.29
N ALA A 133 -0.06 -25.98 -48.32
CA ALA A 133 -1.29 -25.24 -48.57
C ALA A 133 -2.28 -25.47 -47.42
N GLY A 134 -2.48 -24.46 -46.57
CA GLY A 134 -3.32 -24.52 -45.37
C GLY A 134 -2.59 -24.26 -44.05
N CYS A 135 -1.28 -23.98 -44.08
CA CYS A 135 -0.56 -23.56 -42.88
C CYS A 135 -1.08 -22.20 -42.36
N PRO A 136 -1.35 -22.05 -41.05
CA PRO A 136 -1.69 -20.76 -40.46
C PRO A 136 -0.55 -19.76 -40.66
N ASP A 137 -0.89 -18.50 -40.95
CA ASP A 137 0.07 -17.40 -41.04
C ASP A 137 0.96 -17.33 -39.78
N PRO A 138 2.30 -17.38 -39.89
CA PRO A 138 3.23 -17.26 -38.78
C PRO A 138 2.98 -16.05 -37.87
N PHE A 139 2.59 -14.89 -38.41
CA PHE A 139 2.32 -13.69 -37.61
C PHE A 139 1.04 -13.86 -36.78
N SER A 140 0.00 -14.45 -37.37
CA SER A 140 -1.23 -14.80 -36.67
C SER A 140 -0.97 -15.76 -35.49
N LYS A 141 -0.10 -16.76 -35.68
CA LYS A 141 0.31 -17.71 -34.64
C LYS A 141 1.04 -17.02 -33.49
N GLN A 142 2.01 -16.16 -33.78
CA GLN A 142 2.70 -15.37 -32.74
C GLN A 142 1.74 -14.49 -31.93
N LYS A 143 0.75 -13.88 -32.59
CA LYS A 143 -0.28 -13.07 -31.92
C LYS A 143 -1.16 -13.92 -31.00
N GLN A 144 -1.55 -15.12 -31.44
CA GLN A 144 -2.29 -16.08 -30.63
C GLN A 144 -1.47 -16.55 -29.42
N ASP A 145 -0.21 -16.93 -29.62
CA ASP A 145 0.68 -17.38 -28.54
C ASP A 145 0.94 -16.27 -27.50
N LYS A 146 1.05 -15.01 -27.95
CA LYS A 146 1.11 -13.86 -27.05
C LYS A 146 -0.18 -13.72 -26.23
N ARG A 147 -1.35 -13.83 -26.87
CA ARG A 147 -2.64 -13.76 -26.17
C ARG A 147 -2.79 -14.89 -25.14
N LYS A 148 -2.42 -16.12 -25.50
CA LYS A 148 -2.40 -17.28 -24.59
C LYS A 148 -1.52 -17.03 -23.37
N ARG A 149 -0.27 -16.57 -23.57
CA ARG A 149 0.64 -16.23 -22.45
C ARG A 149 0.07 -15.15 -21.52
N ILE A 150 -0.59 -14.13 -22.08
CA ILE A 150 -1.24 -13.08 -21.29
C ILE A 150 -2.39 -13.66 -20.47
N ALA A 151 -3.24 -14.49 -21.09
CA ALA A 151 -4.37 -15.15 -20.43
C ALA A 151 -3.91 -16.06 -19.28
N GLU A 152 -2.89 -16.89 -19.53
CA GLU A 152 -2.29 -17.73 -18.48
C GLU A 152 -1.72 -16.91 -17.32
N ASN A 153 -1.10 -15.76 -17.60
CA ASN A 153 -0.57 -14.88 -16.56
C ASN A 153 -1.70 -14.25 -15.73
N SER A 154 -2.79 -13.79 -16.36
CA SER A 154 -3.96 -13.30 -15.62
C SER A 154 -4.59 -14.39 -14.77
N GLU A 155 -4.73 -15.62 -15.28
CA GLU A 155 -5.26 -16.73 -14.49
C GLU A 155 -4.38 -17.08 -13.30
N ARG A 156 -3.05 -17.07 -13.47
CA ARG A 156 -2.09 -17.28 -12.36
C ARG A 156 -2.21 -16.19 -11.31
N ARG A 157 -2.39 -14.93 -11.73
CA ARG A 157 -2.66 -13.80 -10.83
C ARG A 157 -3.95 -14.03 -10.04
N ASP A 158 -5.05 -14.35 -10.71
CA ASP A 158 -6.34 -14.57 -10.05
C ASP A 158 -6.30 -15.74 -9.06
N LYS A 159 -5.60 -16.82 -9.42
CA LYS A 159 -5.39 -17.97 -8.51
C LYS A 159 -4.58 -17.55 -7.27
N ASN A 160 -3.53 -16.75 -7.44
CA ASN A 160 -2.75 -16.21 -6.33
C ASN A 160 -3.59 -15.25 -5.46
N ASP A 161 -4.38 -14.38 -6.07
CA ASP A 161 -5.23 -13.42 -5.35
C ASP A 161 -6.34 -14.14 -4.56
N LYS A 162 -6.99 -15.16 -5.14
CA LYS A 162 -7.98 -16.00 -4.44
C LYS A 162 -7.34 -16.75 -3.27
N PHE A 163 -6.18 -17.37 -3.48
CA PHE A 163 -5.42 -18.04 -2.41
C PHE A 163 -5.04 -17.05 -1.30
N ASN A 164 -4.54 -15.87 -1.66
CA ASN A 164 -4.18 -14.83 -0.72
C ASN A 164 -5.39 -14.35 0.09
N LYS A 165 -6.55 -14.16 -0.53
CA LYS A 165 -7.80 -13.78 0.17
C LYS A 165 -8.29 -14.87 1.12
N GLN A 166 -8.24 -16.15 0.73
CA GLN A 166 -8.64 -17.25 1.62
C GLN A 166 -7.72 -17.35 2.83
N HIS A 167 -6.40 -17.29 2.61
CA HIS A 167 -5.46 -17.33 3.71
C HIS A 167 -5.44 -16.03 4.53
N ALA A 168 -5.87 -14.88 3.98
CA ALA A 168 -6.08 -13.62 4.71
C ALA A 168 -7.07 -13.81 5.85
N LYS A 169 -8.17 -14.53 5.60
CA LYS A 169 -9.18 -14.86 6.61
C LYS A 169 -8.64 -15.74 7.74
N LYS A 170 -7.66 -16.60 7.44
CA LYS A 170 -7.00 -17.50 8.43
C LYS A 170 -5.84 -16.84 9.18
N HIS A 171 -5.52 -15.57 8.91
CA HIS A 171 -4.44 -14.91 9.67
C HIS A 171 -4.89 -14.69 11.11
N PRO A 172 -4.02 -14.84 12.13
CA PRO A 172 -4.38 -14.59 13.52
C PRO A 172 -4.97 -13.18 13.77
N LEU A 173 -4.63 -12.20 12.93
CA LEU A 173 -5.21 -10.84 12.99
C LEU A 173 -6.68 -10.79 12.54
N TYR A 174 -7.12 -11.67 11.63
CA TYR A 174 -8.50 -11.72 11.13
C TYR A 174 -9.38 -12.62 12.01
N GLU A 175 -8.85 -13.74 12.50
CA GLU A 175 -9.57 -14.63 13.44
C GLU A 175 -9.96 -13.89 14.72
N LYS A 176 -9.03 -13.12 15.31
CA LYS A 176 -9.30 -12.28 16.48
C LYS A 176 -10.36 -11.21 16.20
N LYS A 177 -10.43 -10.66 14.98
CA LYS A 177 -11.44 -9.67 14.58
C LYS A 177 -12.83 -10.29 14.53
N GLU A 178 -12.99 -11.44 13.85
CA GLU A 178 -14.28 -12.14 13.81
C GLU A 178 -14.75 -12.55 15.21
N GLU A 179 -13.83 -12.99 16.07
CA GLU A 179 -14.17 -13.38 17.43
C GLU A 179 -14.62 -12.18 18.28
N GLN A 180 -13.96 -11.02 18.13
CA GLN A 180 -14.36 -9.78 18.79
C GLN A 180 -15.73 -9.27 18.29
N GLU A 181 -15.99 -9.32 16.99
CA GLU A 181 -17.30 -8.94 16.41
C GLU A 181 -18.43 -9.89 16.86
N LYS A 182 -18.18 -11.20 16.91
CA LYS A 182 -19.14 -12.19 17.44
C LYS A 182 -19.43 -11.98 18.92
N LYS A 183 -18.42 -11.63 19.73
CA LYS A 183 -18.59 -11.29 21.15
C LYS A 183 -19.37 -9.98 21.35
N ARG A 184 -19.17 -8.98 20.47
CA ARG A 184 -19.95 -7.73 20.48
C ARG A 184 -21.40 -7.94 20.05
N GLY A 185 -21.65 -8.77 19.03
CA GLY A 185 -22.99 -9.11 18.56
C GLY A 185 -23.80 -9.99 19.53
N LYS A 186 -23.14 -10.81 20.35
CA LYS A 186 -23.80 -11.59 21.42
C LYS A 186 -24.15 -10.80 22.68
N LYS A 187 -23.54 -9.63 22.91
CA LYS A 187 -23.82 -8.77 24.08
C LYS A 187 -25.00 -7.81 23.86
N GLY A 188 -25.63 -7.83 22.68
CA GLY A 188 -26.76 -6.98 22.30
C GLY A 188 -28.08 -7.73 22.10
N LYS A 189 -28.23 -8.93 22.66
CA LYS A 189 -29.51 -9.65 22.77
C LYS A 189 -29.75 -10.05 24.21
#